data_AF-A0A7C2U7D6-F1
#
_entry.id   AF-A0A7C2U7D6-F1
#
_cell.length_a   1.000
_cell.length_b   1.000
_cell.length_c   1.000
_cell.angle_alpha   90.00
_cell.angle_beta   90.00
_cell.angle_gamma   90.00
#
_symmetry.space_group_name_H-M   'P 1'
#
loop_
_entity.id
_entity.type
_entity.pdbx_description
1 polymer ?
#
loop_
_entity_poly.entity_id
_entity_poly.type
_entity_poly.pdbx_seq_one_letter_code
_entity_poly.pdbx_strand_id
1 'polypeptide(L)'
;MERLAQVTYQEREAAVLALGIHLLCELWDCDRQALNRRRYLVRALAQAVRAAGGTLLGIKSHAFKPHGVSAVALLGESHMSIHTWPELGYAAVDIFTCGPSMDPYRGLELLKEAVGARRMAVQEVRRGPGSGPPA
;
A
#
# COMPACT_ATOMS: atom_id res chain seq x y z
N MET A 1 36.02 -2.54 -14.77
CA MET A 1 34.80 -1.73 -14.59
C MET A 1 33.73 -2.17 -15.58
N GLU A 2 33.24 -3.41 -15.47
CA GLU A 2 32.21 -3.94 -16.36
C GLU A 2 31.32 -4.88 -15.56
N ARG A 3 30.42 -4.31 -14.76
CA ARG A 3 29.35 -5.08 -14.09
C ARG A 3 28.10 -4.23 -13.85
N LEU A 4 27.82 -3.30 -14.78
CA LEU A 4 26.69 -2.36 -14.68
C LEU A 4 25.84 -2.26 -15.97
N ALA A 5 26.01 -3.16 -16.95
CA ALA A 5 25.37 -3.02 -18.26
C ALA A 5 24.48 -4.20 -18.69
N GLN A 6 24.02 -5.03 -17.76
CA GLN A 6 23.08 -6.13 -18.07
C GLN A 6 21.95 -6.18 -17.05
N VAL A 7 21.20 -5.08 -16.92
CA VAL A 7 19.75 -5.24 -16.70
C VAL A 7 19.22 -5.66 -18.06
N THR A 8 18.70 -6.88 -18.14
CA THR A 8 18.32 -7.52 -19.40
C THR A 8 17.23 -6.72 -20.10
N TYR A 9 17.24 -6.72 -21.44
CA TYR A 9 16.21 -6.05 -22.25
C TYR A 9 14.78 -6.47 -21.85
N GLN A 10 14.61 -7.71 -21.40
CA GLN A 10 13.34 -8.26 -20.91
C GLN A 10 12.86 -7.59 -19.60
N GLU A 11 13.75 -7.27 -18.67
CA GLU A 11 13.41 -6.52 -17.45
C GLU A 11 13.00 -5.07 -17.75
N ARG A 12 13.56 -4.49 -18.83
CA ARG A 12 13.17 -3.16 -19.32
C ARG A 12 11.78 -3.16 -19.97
N GLU A 13 11.48 -4.12 -20.84
CA GLU A 13 10.13 -4.24 -21.46
C GLU A 13 9.03 -4.54 -20.43
N ALA A 14 9.30 -5.42 -19.46
CA ALA A 14 8.36 -5.70 -18.37
C ALA A 14 8.14 -4.49 -17.44
N ALA A 15 9.11 -3.58 -17.34
CA ALA A 15 8.93 -2.29 -16.66
C ALA A 15 8.11 -1.29 -17.52
N VAL A 16 8.13 -1.42 -18.84
CA VAL A 16 7.38 -0.58 -19.79
C VAL A 16 5.89 -0.98 -19.88
N LEU A 17 5.51 -2.20 -19.46
CA LEU A 17 4.13 -2.72 -19.57
C LEU A 17 3.34 -2.79 -18.25
N ALA A 18 3.94 -2.43 -17.12
CA ALA A 18 3.21 -2.36 -15.84
C ALA A 18 2.37 -1.08 -15.79
N LEU A 19 1.05 -1.23 -15.70
CA LEU A 19 0.10 -0.12 -15.52
C LEU A 19 0.21 0.48 -14.11
N GLY A 20 0.63 -0.32 -13.13
CA GLY A 20 0.84 0.15 -11.76
C GLY A 20 1.60 -0.81 -10.87
N ILE A 21 1.89 -0.34 -9.66
CA ILE A 21 2.58 -1.06 -8.59
C ILE A 21 1.58 -1.31 -7.46
N HIS A 22 1.48 -2.56 -7.02
CA HIS A 22 0.63 -2.96 -5.91
C HIS A 22 1.48 -3.53 -4.78
N LEU A 23 1.57 -2.82 -3.68
CA LEU A 23 2.21 -3.30 -2.46
C LEU A 23 1.19 -4.01 -1.58
N LEU A 24 1.45 -5.28 -1.28
CA LEU A 24 0.75 -6.06 -0.25
C LEU A 24 1.62 -6.02 1.01
N CYS A 25 1.14 -5.37 2.05
CA CYS A 25 1.95 -5.02 3.21
C CYS A 25 1.39 -5.65 4.48
N GLU A 26 2.27 -6.34 5.19
CA GLU A 26 2.00 -6.96 6.48
C GLU A 26 2.66 -6.11 7.57
N LEU A 27 1.90 -5.58 8.52
CA LEU A 27 2.40 -4.72 9.60
C LEU A 27 2.15 -5.37 10.96
N TRP A 28 3.22 -5.60 11.72
CA TRP A 28 3.18 -6.22 13.04
C TRP A 28 3.71 -5.29 14.13
N ASP A 29 3.40 -5.69 15.36
CA ASP A 29 3.83 -5.00 16.58
C ASP A 29 3.35 -3.54 16.61
N CYS A 30 2.13 -3.33 16.09
CA CYS A 30 1.47 -2.05 15.97
C CYS A 30 0.91 -1.54 17.31
N ASP A 31 0.69 -0.23 17.40
CA ASP A 31 -0.08 0.37 18.48
C ASP A 31 -1.55 -0.05 18.38
N ARG A 32 -1.94 -0.92 19.33
CA ARG A 32 -3.29 -1.47 19.44
C ARG A 32 -4.37 -0.40 19.59
N GLN A 33 -4.06 0.75 20.21
CA GLN A 33 -5.02 1.85 20.31
C GLN A 33 -5.19 2.55 18.96
N ALA A 34 -4.09 2.77 18.23
CA ALA A 34 -4.15 3.35 16.89
C ALA A 34 -4.98 2.49 15.94
N LEU A 35 -4.79 1.16 15.99
CA LEU A 35 -5.51 0.18 15.17
C LEU A 35 -7.03 0.19 15.39
N ASN A 36 -7.53 0.66 16.54
CA ASN A 36 -8.96 0.68 16.85
C ASN A 36 -9.62 2.06 16.65
N ARG A 37 -8.88 3.07 16.20
CA ARG A 37 -9.37 4.45 16.05
C ARG A 37 -9.78 4.74 14.61
N ARG A 38 -11.01 4.37 14.23
CA ARG A 38 -11.54 4.56 12.84
C ARG A 38 -11.27 5.93 12.23
N ARG A 39 -11.61 7.03 12.93
CA ARG A 39 -11.42 8.39 12.40
C ARG A 39 -9.94 8.74 12.19
N TYR A 40 -9.06 8.19 13.01
CA TYR A 40 -7.63 8.37 12.88
C TYR A 40 -7.08 7.62 11.65
N LEU A 41 -7.45 6.35 11.48
CA LEU A 41 -7.03 5.55 10.33
C LEU A 41 -7.57 6.11 9.00
N VAL A 42 -8.80 6.63 8.96
CA VAL A 42 -9.33 7.32 7.77
C VAL A 42 -8.49 8.56 7.40
N ARG A 43 -8.01 9.33 8.39
CA ARG A 43 -7.13 10.47 8.12
C ARG A 43 -5.74 10.03 7.66
N ALA A 44 -5.18 9.00 8.28
CA ALA A 44 -3.90 8.42 7.88
C ALA A 44 -3.95 7.91 6.44
N LEU A 45 -5.02 7.20 6.06
CA LEU A 45 -5.21 6.72 4.69
C LEU A 45 -5.33 7.88 3.69
N ALA A 46 -6.07 8.94 4.02
CA ALA A 46 -6.15 10.13 3.17
C ALA A 46 -4.79 10.84 3.01
N GLN A 47 -3.96 10.85 4.05
CA GLN A 47 -2.60 11.40 4.00
C GLN A 47 -1.68 10.52 3.16
N ALA A 48 -1.75 9.21 3.31
CA ALA A 48 -0.99 8.24 2.52
C ALA A 48 -1.28 8.38 1.02
N VAL A 49 -2.55 8.54 0.64
CA VAL A 49 -2.93 8.80 -0.77
C VAL A 49 -2.25 10.05 -1.32
N ARG A 50 -2.29 11.16 -0.57
CA ARG A 50 -1.64 12.41 -1.00
C ARG A 50 -0.12 12.30 -1.06
N ALA A 51 0.49 11.63 -0.09
CA ALA A 51 1.94 11.44 -0.04
C ALA A 51 2.46 10.58 -1.19
N ALA A 52 1.65 9.61 -1.65
CA ALA A 52 1.95 8.83 -2.84
C ALA A 52 1.70 9.57 -4.16
N GLY A 53 1.27 10.84 -4.13
CA GLY A 53 0.93 11.62 -5.31
C GLY A 53 -0.44 11.29 -5.91
N GLY A 54 -1.31 10.60 -5.17
CA GLY A 54 -2.61 10.13 -5.65
C GLY A 54 -3.74 11.14 -5.44
N THR A 55 -4.71 11.11 -6.35
CA THR A 55 -5.98 11.84 -6.21
C THR A 55 -6.98 10.99 -5.43
N LEU A 56 -7.42 11.48 -4.27
CA LEU A 56 -8.44 10.81 -3.46
C LEU A 56 -9.84 11.10 -4.02
N LEU A 57 -10.55 10.06 -4.45
CA LEU A 57 -11.96 10.16 -4.88
C LEU A 57 -12.93 9.98 -3.71
N GLY A 58 -12.60 9.14 -2.74
CA GLY A 58 -13.45 8.92 -1.57
C GLY A 58 -12.90 7.85 -0.64
N ILE A 59 -13.40 7.81 0.60
CA ILE A 59 -13.04 6.78 1.59
C ILE A 59 -14.29 6.14 2.17
N LYS A 60 -14.37 4.82 2.16
CA LYS A 60 -15.34 4.05 2.94
C LYS A 60 -14.63 3.40 4.13
N SER A 61 -15.26 3.40 5.30
CA SER A 61 -14.72 2.71 6.48
C SER A 61 -15.79 2.06 7.34
N HIS A 62 -15.40 1.04 8.09
CA HIS A 62 -16.23 0.34 9.05
C HIS A 62 -15.41 0.03 10.30
N ALA A 63 -16.00 0.19 11.48
CA ALA A 63 -15.41 -0.24 12.74
C ALA A 63 -16.21 -1.44 13.25
N PHE A 64 -15.52 -2.53 13.56
CA PHE A 64 -16.12 -3.76 14.04
C PHE A 64 -16.26 -3.74 15.56
N LYS A 65 -17.05 -4.69 16.08
CA LYS A 65 -17.16 -4.98 17.51
C LYS A 65 -16.57 -6.37 17.78
N PRO A 66 -15.80 -6.55 18.87
CA PRO A 66 -15.44 -5.54 19.87
C PRO A 66 -14.32 -4.57 19.45
N HIS A 67 -13.58 -4.88 18.38
CA HIS A 67 -12.45 -4.08 17.90
C HIS A 67 -12.21 -4.29 16.41
N GLY A 68 -11.35 -3.44 15.83
CA GLY A 68 -10.89 -3.56 14.44
C GLY A 68 -11.55 -2.56 13.50
N VAL A 69 -10.83 -2.22 12.44
CA VAL A 69 -11.26 -1.25 11.43
C VAL A 69 -10.88 -1.76 10.05
N SER A 70 -11.82 -1.66 9.12
CA SER A 70 -11.54 -1.74 7.67
C SER A 70 -11.77 -0.36 7.06
N ALA A 71 -10.83 0.12 6.25
CA ALA A 71 -11.00 1.33 5.46
C ALA A 71 -10.38 1.17 4.07
N VAL A 72 -11.04 1.73 3.05
CA VAL A 72 -10.56 1.72 1.67
C VAL A 72 -10.72 3.13 1.09
N ALA A 73 -9.63 3.65 0.54
CA ALA A 73 -9.58 4.87 -0.25
C ALA A 73 -9.61 4.51 -1.73
N LEU A 74 -10.58 5.07 -2.44
CA LEU A 74 -10.67 4.97 -3.90
C LEU A 74 -9.84 6.09 -4.53
N LEU A 75 -8.96 5.73 -5.46
CA LEU A 75 -8.18 6.64 -6.29
C LEU A 75 -8.73 6.59 -7.73
N GLY A 76 -8.21 7.45 -8.61
CA GLY A 76 -8.61 7.52 -10.03
C GLY A 76 -8.76 6.15 -10.70
N GLU A 77 -7.71 5.33 -10.62
CA GLU A 77 -7.63 4.02 -11.29
C GLU A 77 -7.10 2.91 -10.36
N SER A 78 -7.11 3.13 -9.04
CA SER A 78 -6.50 2.24 -8.06
C SER A 78 -7.11 2.41 -6.66
N HIS A 79 -6.45 1.89 -5.62
CA HIS A 79 -6.94 1.98 -4.24
C HIS A 79 -5.82 1.90 -3.20
N MET A 80 -6.12 2.35 -1.98
CA MET A 80 -5.36 1.98 -0.78
C MET A 80 -6.31 1.42 0.27
N SER A 81 -5.94 0.32 0.92
CA SER A 81 -6.75 -0.36 1.95
C SER A 81 -5.98 -0.43 3.28
N ILE A 82 -6.72 -0.53 4.38
CA ILE A 82 -6.20 -0.99 5.65
C ILE A 82 -7.24 -1.82 6.40
N HIS A 83 -6.80 -2.97 6.91
CA HIS A 83 -7.57 -3.88 7.74
C HIS A 83 -6.80 -4.15 9.03
N THR A 84 -7.44 -3.98 10.19
CA THR A 84 -6.74 -4.02 11.48
C THR A 84 -7.29 -5.09 12.43
N TRP A 85 -6.36 -5.71 13.18
CA TRP A 85 -6.60 -6.64 14.28
C TRP A 85 -5.88 -6.14 15.55
N PRO A 86 -6.48 -5.20 16.31
CA PRO A 86 -5.89 -4.63 17.53
C PRO A 86 -5.47 -5.67 18.59
N GLU A 87 -6.20 -6.76 18.69
CA GLU A 87 -5.95 -7.91 19.56
C GLU A 87 -4.69 -8.71 19.18
N LEU A 88 -4.22 -8.56 17.94
CA LEU A 88 -2.95 -9.13 17.48
C LEU A 88 -1.84 -8.08 17.32
N GLY A 89 -2.17 -6.79 17.42
CA GLY A 89 -1.22 -5.72 17.09
C GLY A 89 -0.83 -5.74 15.61
N TYR A 90 -1.78 -6.09 14.74
CA TYR A 90 -1.55 -6.37 13.32
C TYR A 90 -2.43 -5.51 12.41
N ALA A 91 -1.88 -5.13 11.26
CA ALA A 91 -2.62 -4.55 10.16
C ALA A 91 -2.16 -5.13 8.81
N ALA A 92 -3.13 -5.42 7.95
CA ALA A 92 -2.91 -5.68 6.53
C ALA A 92 -3.19 -4.40 5.75
N VAL A 93 -2.29 -4.03 4.85
CA VAL A 93 -2.37 -2.79 4.06
C VAL A 93 -2.11 -3.12 2.58
N ASP A 94 -3.04 -2.71 1.71
CA ASP A 94 -2.86 -2.74 0.26
C ASP A 94 -2.59 -1.32 -0.25
N ILE A 95 -1.56 -1.13 -1.06
CA ILE A 95 -1.28 0.15 -1.72
C ILE A 95 -1.12 -0.10 -3.21
N PHE A 96 -2.17 0.16 -3.97
CA PHE A 96 -2.16 0.08 -5.41
C PHE A 96 -2.11 1.49 -6.00
N THR A 97 -1.05 1.79 -6.75
CA THR A 97 -0.88 3.06 -7.46
C THR A 97 -0.68 2.81 -8.95
N CYS A 98 -1.21 3.70 -9.78
CA CYS A 98 -1.10 3.66 -11.23
C CYS A 98 -0.36 4.92 -11.73
N GLY A 99 0.44 4.76 -12.77
CA GLY A 99 1.20 5.85 -13.37
C GLY A 99 2.59 6.10 -12.76
N PRO A 100 3.55 6.56 -13.57
CA PRO A 100 4.97 6.61 -13.21
C PRO A 100 5.34 7.72 -12.20
N SER A 101 4.43 8.68 -11.95
CA SER A 101 4.67 9.80 -11.03
C SER A 101 4.23 9.53 -9.59
N MET A 102 3.62 8.37 -9.33
CA MET A 102 3.17 7.98 -7.99
C MET A 102 4.24 7.17 -7.26
N ASP A 103 4.35 7.39 -5.94
CA ASP A 103 5.29 6.68 -5.08
C ASP A 103 4.51 5.89 -4.00
N PRO A 104 4.25 4.58 -4.21
CA PRO A 104 3.48 3.79 -3.25
C PRO A 104 4.21 3.62 -1.91
N TYR A 105 5.54 3.69 -1.89
CA TYR A 105 6.33 3.54 -0.67
C TYR A 105 6.18 4.74 0.27
N ARG A 106 5.97 5.95 -0.25
CA ARG A 106 5.63 7.12 0.57
C ARG A 106 4.29 6.96 1.30
N GLY A 107 3.31 6.37 0.62
CA GLY A 107 2.04 5.99 1.27
C GLY A 107 2.26 4.96 2.38
N LEU A 108 3.11 3.96 2.13
CA LEU A 108 3.42 2.90 3.09
C LEU A 108 4.13 3.44 4.33
N GLU A 109 5.13 4.30 4.17
CA GLU A 109 5.87 4.94 5.27
C GLU A 109 4.89 5.63 6.25
N LEU A 110 3.96 6.43 5.73
CA LEU A 110 2.96 7.09 6.56
C LEU A 110 2.02 6.12 7.27
N LEU A 111 1.56 5.05 6.61
CA LEU A 111 0.67 4.08 7.24
C LEU A 111 1.40 3.27 8.32
N LYS A 112 2.65 2.88 8.06
CA LYS A 112 3.53 2.23 9.04
C LYS A 112 3.73 3.09 10.28
N GLU A 113 4.02 4.37 10.11
CA GLU A 113 4.15 5.33 11.22
C GLU A 113 2.84 5.53 11.95
N ALA A 114 1.73 5.70 11.22
CA ALA A 114 0.43 5.95 11.80
C ALA A 114 -0.03 4.81 12.71
N VAL A 115 0.21 3.56 12.33
CA VAL A 115 -0.13 2.39 13.16
C VAL A 115 0.98 2.00 14.14
N GLY A 116 2.12 2.70 14.13
CA GLY A 116 3.24 2.43 15.03
C GLY A 116 3.88 1.05 14.84
N ALA A 117 3.86 0.51 13.62
CA ALA A 117 4.37 -0.83 13.34
C ALA A 117 5.90 -0.88 13.48
N ARG A 118 6.40 -1.89 14.22
CA ARG A 118 7.84 -2.09 14.44
C ARG A 118 8.44 -3.10 13.48
N ARG A 119 7.61 -3.95 12.89
CA ARG A 119 8.01 -4.96 11.91
C ARG A 119 7.06 -4.93 10.73
N MET A 120 7.61 -5.10 9.54
CA MET A 120 6.85 -5.02 8.29
C MET A 120 7.42 -6.01 7.27
N ALA A 121 6.55 -6.59 6.45
CA ALA A 121 6.91 -7.27 5.22
C ALA A 121 6.11 -6.65 4.07
N VAL A 122 6.73 -6.61 2.89
CA VAL A 122 6.15 -6.02 1.68
C VAL A 122 6.35 -6.98 0.54
N GLN A 123 5.26 -7.33 -0.13
CA GLN A 123 5.29 -7.97 -1.43
C GLN A 123 4.87 -6.95 -2.48
N GLU A 124 5.79 -6.63 -3.38
CA GLU A 124 5.48 -5.81 -4.55
C GLU A 124 4.96 -6.69 -5.69
N VAL A 125 3.84 -6.28 -6.28
CA VAL A 125 3.23 -6.90 -7.45
C VAL A 125 3.07 -5.86 -8.53
N ARG A 126 3.72 -6.07 -9.67
CA ARG A 126 3.46 -5.28 -10.88
C ARG A 126 2.10 -5.67 -11.44
N ARG A 127 1.29 -4.69 -11.86
CA ARG A 127 -0.06 -4.90 -12.38
C ARG A 127 -0.12 -4.43 -13.82
N GLY A 128 -0.49 -5.30 -14.77
CA GLY A 128 -0.67 -4.94 -16.17
C GLY A 128 -0.45 -6.10 -17.13
N PRO A 129 -0.70 -5.91 -18.43
CA PRO A 129 -0.60 -6.97 -19.44
C PRO A 129 0.81 -7.55 -19.60
N GLY A 130 1.86 -6.86 -19.15
CA GLY A 130 3.24 -7.39 -19.10
C GLY A 130 3.66 -7.98 -17.75
N SER A 131 2.75 -8.14 -16.78
CA SER A 131 3.05 -8.64 -15.43
C SER A 131 2.78 -10.14 -15.24
N GLY A 132 2.59 -10.89 -16.32
CA GLY A 132 2.44 -12.35 -16.27
C GLY A 132 3.78 -13.07 -16.04
N PRO A 133 3.77 -14.33 -15.57
CA PRO A 133 4.97 -15.16 -15.61
C PRO A 133 5.49 -15.24 -17.06
N PRO A 134 6.81 -15.28 -17.29
CA PRO A 134 7.33 -15.55 -18.63
C PRO A 134 6.72 -16.86 -19.15
N ALA A 135 6.22 -16.82 -20.38
CA ALA A 135 5.69 -17.99 -21.08
C ALA A 135 6.77 -19.07 -21.24
#